data_AF-A0A7C0XFP2-F1
#
_entry.id   AF-A0A7C0XFP2-F1
#
_cell.length_a   1.000
_cell.length_b   1.000
_cell.length_c   1.000
_cell.angle_alpha   90.00
_cell.angle_beta   90.00
_cell.angle_gamma   90.00
#
_symmetry.space_group_name_H-M   'P 1'
#
loop_
_entity.id
_entity.type
_entity.pdbx_description
1 polymer ?
#
loop_
_entity_poly.entity_id
_entity_poly.type
_entity_poly.pdbx_seq_one_letter_code
_entity_poly.pdbx_strand_id
1 'polypeptide(L)' 'AVETCPDSGKTYYIFGKGSGKRIAEKYGIAFLGEIPLDPRIAEAADAGEPFVLKYSDSEAAKRFMEAAKKIVELVEGQK' A
#
# COMPACT_ATOMS: atom_id res chain seq x y z
N ALA A 1 3.31 -8.68 0.17
CA ALA A 1 4.10 -7.62 0.81
C ALA A 1 5.38 -7.43 0.00
N VAL A 2 5.76 -6.19 -0.23
CA VAL A 2 6.74 -5.81 -1.26
C VAL A 2 7.82 -4.96 -0.61
N GLU A 3 9.04 -5.45 -0.42
CA GLU A 3 10.11 -4.67 0.20
C GLU A 3 11.03 -4.12 -0.88
N THR A 4 11.34 -2.82 -0.84
CA THR A 4 12.31 -2.24 -1.78
C THR A 4 13.59 -1.92 -1.03
N CYS A 5 14.69 -2.59 -1.40
CA CYS A 5 16.00 -2.33 -0.82
C CYS A 5 16.45 -0.91 -1.20
N PRO A 6 16.76 -0.04 -0.22
CA PRO A 6 17.16 1.34 -0.48
C PRO A 6 18.50 1.46 -1.21
N ASP A 7 19.43 0.51 -1.00
CA ASP A 7 20.77 0.54 -1.60
C ASP A 7 20.81 0.04 -3.06
N SER A 8 19.90 -0.86 -3.43
CA SER A 8 19.91 -1.51 -4.75
C SER A 8 18.69 -1.20 -5.62
N GLY A 9 17.66 -0.56 -5.06
CA GLY A 9 16.37 -0.35 -5.71
C GLY A 9 15.60 -1.65 -6.01
N LYS A 10 16.12 -2.81 -5.59
CA LYS A 10 15.51 -4.11 -5.87
C LYS A 10 14.28 -4.32 -5.02
N THR A 11 13.21 -4.71 -5.69
CA THR A 11 11.93 -5.03 -5.09
C THR A 11 11.81 -6.53 -4.81
N TYR A 12 11.59 -6.89 -3.55
CA TYR A 12 11.45 -8.24 -3.03
C TYR A 12 10.00 -8.53 -2.68
N TYR A 13 9.52 -9.69 -3.12
CA TYR A 13 8.15 -10.15 -2.86
C TYR A 13 8.19 -11.26 -1.82
N ILE A 14 8.36 -10.90 -0.55
CA ILE A 14 8.60 -11.87 0.54
C ILE A 14 7.45 -12.86 0.75
N PHE A 15 6.22 -12.50 0.37
CA PHE A 15 5.03 -13.36 0.43
C PHE A 15 4.49 -13.71 -0.96
N GLY A 16 5.36 -13.70 -1.97
CA GLY A 16 4.96 -13.84 -3.37
C GLY A 16 4.30 -12.58 -3.93
N LYS A 17 4.02 -12.62 -5.24
CA LYS A 17 3.52 -11.48 -6.02
C LYS A 17 2.08 -11.70 -6.46
N GLY A 18 1.23 -10.69 -6.27
CA GLY A 18 -0.10 -10.63 -6.86
C GLY A 18 -1.14 -11.59 -6.27
N SER A 19 -0.84 -12.30 -5.17
CA SER A 19 -1.80 -13.21 -4.51
C SER A 19 -3.09 -12.48 -4.13
N GLY A 20 -2.99 -11.27 -3.58
CA GLY A 20 -4.15 -10.43 -3.25
C GLY A 20 -4.97 -10.03 -4.48
N LYS A 21 -4.30 -9.64 -5.57
CA LYS A 21 -4.98 -9.31 -6.83
C LYS A 21 -5.72 -10.51 -7.43
N ARG A 22 -5.09 -11.69 -7.43
CA ARG A 22 -5.73 -12.93 -7.92
C ARG A 22 -6.95 -13.31 -7.10
N ILE A 23 -6.90 -13.14 -5.78
CA ILE A 23 -8.07 -13.37 -4.90
C ILE A 23 -9.17 -12.36 -5.24
N ALA A 24 -8.83 -11.08 -5.40
CA ALA A 24 -9.79 -10.05 -5.75
C ALA A 24 -10.51 -10.37 -7.09
N GLU A 25 -9.75 -10.76 -8.11
CA GLU A 25 -10.28 -11.21 -9.40
C GLU A 25 -11.17 -12.46 -9.26
N LYS A 26 -10.74 -13.45 -8.48
CA LYS A 26 -11.49 -14.71 -8.26
C LYS A 26 -12.87 -14.47 -7.65
N TYR A 27 -12.99 -13.52 -6.73
CA TYR A 27 -14.25 -13.22 -6.04
C TYR A 27 -15.00 -12.03 -6.64
N GLY A 28 -14.49 -11.43 -7.73
CA GLY A 28 -15.11 -10.26 -8.35
C GLY A 28 -15.16 -9.02 -7.45
N ILE A 29 -14.22 -8.89 -6.51
CA ILE A 29 -14.14 -7.75 -5.58
C ILE A 29 -13.11 -6.73 -6.06
N ALA A 30 -13.31 -5.48 -5.67
CA ALA A 30 -12.42 -4.39 -6.07
C ALA A 30 -11.00 -4.56 -5.49
N PHE A 31 -10.00 -4.43 -6.36
CA PHE A 31 -8.60 -4.45 -5.95
C PHE A 31 -8.07 -3.03 -5.71
N LEU A 32 -7.80 -2.71 -4.44
CA LEU A 32 -7.40 -1.36 -4.04
C LEU A 32 -5.91 -1.06 -4.31
N GLY A 33 -5.04 -2.06 -4.20
CA GLY A 33 -3.62 -1.91 -4.52
C GLY A 33 -2.71 -2.86 -3.74
N GLU A 34 -1.41 -2.71 -3.94
CA GLU A 34 -0.35 -3.33 -3.13
C GLU A 34 0.48 -2.23 -2.49
N ILE A 35 0.77 -2.38 -1.20
CA ILE A 35 1.57 -1.41 -0.44
C ILE A 35 2.93 -2.06 -0.15
N PRO A 36 4.04 -1.39 -0.50
CA PRO A 36 5.35 -1.87 -0.13
C PRO A 36 5.57 -1.83 1.39
N LEU A 37 6.31 -2.80 1.90
CA LEU A 37 6.84 -2.79 3.25
C LEU A 37 7.86 -1.67 3.35
N ASP A 38 7.62 -0.82 4.32
CA ASP A 38 8.48 0.28 4.69
C ASP A 38 8.63 0.24 6.21
N PRO A 39 9.83 -0.05 6.74
CA PRO A 39 10.03 -0.21 8.19
C PRO A 39 9.65 1.07 8.96
N ARG A 40 9.74 2.23 8.29
CA ARG A 40 9.37 3.53 8.85
C ARG A 40 7.88 3.63 9.20
N ILE A 41 7.01 2.75 8.66
CA ILE A 41 5.59 2.70 9.05
C ILE A 41 5.47 2.28 10.52
N ALA A 42 6.20 1.24 10.94
CA ALA A 42 6.18 0.78 12.32
C ALA A 42 6.78 1.83 13.25
N GLU A 43 7.93 2.40 12.87
CA GLU A 43 8.59 3.47 13.63
C GLU A 43 7.70 4.70 13.83
N ALA A 44 7.02 5.15 12.77
CA ALA A 44 6.10 6.28 12.85
C ALA A 44 4.87 5.97 13.72
N ALA A 45 4.33 4.75 13.63
CA ALA A 45 3.21 4.31 14.47
C ALA A 45 3.60 4.28 15.95
N ASP A 46 4.78 3.75 16.29
CA ASP A 46 5.30 3.73 17.67
C ASP A 46 5.57 5.14 18.20
N ALA A 47 5.99 6.07 17.33
CA ALA A 47 6.18 7.48 17.67
C ALA A 47 4.87 8.29 17.75
N GLY A 48 3.73 7.70 17.38
CA GLY A 48 2.43 8.39 17.34
C GLY A 48 2.30 9.40 16.19
N GLU A 49 3.08 9.25 15.13
CA GLU A 49 3.12 10.16 13.98
C GLU A 49 2.42 9.56 12.75
N PRO A 50 1.63 10.36 12.01
CA PRO A 50 1.00 9.87 10.77
C PRO A 50 2.04 9.62 9.67
N PHE A 51 2.34 8.35 9.39
CA PHE A 51 3.31 7.94 8.36
C PHE A 51 3.10 8.64 7.00
N VAL A 52 1.85 8.66 6.52
CA VAL A 52 1.51 9.23 5.20
C VAL A 52 1.75 10.74 5.10
N LEU A 53 1.76 11.46 6.23
CA LEU A 53 2.08 12.87 6.28
C LEU A 53 3.58 13.10 6.47
N LYS A 54 4.22 12.32 7.35
CA LYS A 54 5.65 12.45 7.67
C LYS A 54 6.55 12.02 6.51
N TYR A 55 6.17 10.98 5.78
CA TYR A 55 6.93 10.42 4.66
C TYR A 55 6.11 10.44 3.36
N SER A 56 5.52 11.59 3.03
CA SER A 56 4.64 11.78 1.87
C SER A 56 5.24 11.34 0.53
N ASP A 57 6.56 11.47 0.39
CA ASP A 57 7.27 11.17 -0.86
C ASP A 57 7.64 9.69 -1.00
N SER A 58 7.42 8.89 0.06
CA SER A 58 7.68 7.45 0.03
C SER A 58 6.68 6.73 -0.89
N GLU A 59 7.15 5.67 -1.55
CA GLU A 59 6.30 4.85 -2.41
C GLU A 59 5.15 4.20 -1.61
N ALA A 60 5.39 3.84 -0.35
CA ALA A 60 4.34 3.33 0.53
C ALA A 60 3.24 4.37 0.78
N ALA A 61 3.61 5.63 1.09
CA ALA A 61 2.64 6.70 1.32
C ALA A 61 1.80 7.00 0.07
N LYS A 62 2.44 7.09 -1.11
CA LYS A 62 1.74 7.28 -2.38
C LYS A 62 0.73 6.15 -2.65
N ARG A 63 1.13 4.90 -2.47
CA ARG A 63 0.27 3.72 -2.65
C ARG A 63 -0.89 3.68 -1.65
N PHE A 64 -0.67 4.11 -0.41
CA PHE A 64 -1.74 4.28 0.58
C PHE A 64 -2.77 5.31 0.12
N MET A 65 -2.31 6.48 -0.35
CA MET A 65 -3.19 7.55 -0.83
C MET A 65 -3.99 7.14 -2.07
N GLU A 66 -3.38 6.42 -3.01
CA GLU A 66 -4.08 5.84 -4.17
C GLU A 66 -5.18 4.86 -3.74
N ALA A 67 -4.88 3.98 -2.77
CA ALA A 67 -5.87 3.04 -2.25
C ALA A 67 -7.03 3.78 -1.57
N ALA A 68 -6.75 4.79 -0.75
CA ALA A 68 -7.76 5.61 -0.11
C ALA A 68 -8.65 6.34 -1.13
N LYS A 69 -8.05 6.91 -2.19
CA LYS A 69 -8.80 7.57 -3.28
C LYS A 69 -9.79 6.62 -3.96
N LYS A 70 -9.36 5.39 -4.27
CA LYS A 70 -10.26 4.37 -4.83
C LYS A 70 -11.40 4.01 -3.89
N ILE A 71 -11.17 3.95 -2.58
CA ILE A 71 -12.23 3.70 -1.60
C ILE A 71 -13.26 4.83 -1.65
N VAL A 72 -12.81 6.09 -1.66
CA VAL A 72 -13.71 7.25 -1.75
C VAL A 72 -14.53 7.19 -3.04
N GLU A 73 -13.90 6.94 -4.19
CA GLU A 73 -14.59 6.80 -5.48
C GLU A 73 -15.64 5.66 -5.46
N LEU A 74 -15.32 4.52 -4.84
CA LEU A 74 -16.23 3.39 -4.71
C LEU A 74 -17.43 3.70 -3.81
N VAL A 75 -17.24 4.47 -2.73
CA VAL A 75 -18.31 4.84 -1.81
C VAL A 75 -19.17 5.96 -2.38
N GLU A 76 -18.58 6.94 -3.07
CA GLU A 76 -19.30 8.03 -3.69
C GLU A 76 -20.09 7.59 -4.93
N GLY A 77 -19.55 6.63 -5.71
CA GLY A 77 -20.25 6.03 -6.85
C GLY A 77 -21.38 5.06 -6.48
N GLN A 78 -21.59 4.78 -5.19
CA GLN A 78 -22.72 4.00 -4.66
C GLN A 78 -23.92 4.87 -4.27
N LYS A 79 -23.85 6.20 -4.44
CA LYS A 79 -25.00 7.09 -4.27
C LYS A 79 -25.95 7.09 -5.46
#